data_AF-A0A3D3X8K6-F1
#
_entry.id   AF-A0A3D3X8K6-F1
#
_cell.length_a   1.000
_cell.length_b   1.000
_cell.length_c   1.000
_cell.angle_alpha   90.00
_cell.angle_beta   90.00
_cell.angle_gamma   90.00
#
_symmetry.space_group_name_H-M   'P 1'
#
loop_
_entity.id
_entity.type
_entity.pdbx_description
1 polymer ?
#
loop_
_entity_poly.entity_id
_entity_poly.type
_entity_poly.pdbx_seq_one_letter_code
_entity_poly.pdbx_strand_id
1 'polypeptide(L)' 'MDQKLHDQGLANRKEVLGAEYVERSLSQADDFNQELQEVLNEYCWGKIWSGNGLDRKQRSILNLG' A
#
# COMPACT_ATOMS: atom_id res chain seq x y z
N MET A 1 -2.69 -1.27 14.95
CA MET A 1 -2.46 -1.86 13.63
C MET A 1 -3.28 -3.12 13.49
N ASP A 2 -4.20 -3.18 12.54
CA ASP A 2 -4.81 -4.45 12.12
C ASP A 2 -3.84 -5.17 11.17
N GLN A 3 -3.22 -6.24 11.65
CA GLN A 3 -2.22 -7.01 10.89
C GLN A 3 -2.78 -7.53 9.56
N LYS A 4 -4.06 -7.91 9.52
CA LYS A 4 -4.68 -8.45 8.32
C LYS A 4 -4.82 -7.38 7.24
N LEU A 5 -5.25 -6.17 7.64
CA LEU A 5 -5.32 -5.04 6.72
C LEU A 5 -3.94 -4.61 6.25
N HIS A 6 -2.96 -4.57 7.16
CA HIS A 6 -1.57 -4.29 6.81
C HIS A 6 -1.04 -5.26 5.75
N ASP A 7 -1.17 -6.57 5.96
CA ASP A 7 -0.63 -7.60 5.06
C ASP A 7 -1.34 -7.59 3.70
N GLN A 8 -2.66 -7.42 3.70
CA GLN A 8 -3.44 -7.24 2.48
C GLN A 8 -2.98 -5.99 1.71
N GLY A 9 -2.71 -4.90 2.42
CA GLY A 9 -2.22 -3.69 1.82
C GLY A 9 -0.81 -3.82 1.26
N LEU A 10 0.09 -4.50 1.98
CA LEU A 10 1.42 -4.81 1.47
C LEU A 10 1.34 -5.62 0.17
N ALA A 11 0.44 -6.61 0.09
CA ALA A 11 0.20 -7.37 -1.14
C ALA A 11 -0.29 -6.47 -2.29
N ASN A 12 -1.34 -5.67 -2.06
CA ASN A 12 -1.86 -4.73 -3.05
C ASN A 12 -0.78 -3.75 -3.54
N ARG A 13 0.01 -3.21 -2.61
CA ARG A 13 1.10 -2.27 -2.90
C ARG A 13 2.16 -2.90 -3.79
N LYS A 14 2.57 -4.15 -3.50
CA LYS A 14 3.54 -4.89 -4.32
C LYS A 14 2.99 -5.22 -5.71
N GLU A 15 1.71 -5.55 -5.83
CA GLU A 15 1.08 -5.81 -7.13
C GLU A 15 1.01 -4.56 -8.02
N VAL A 16 0.77 -3.39 -7.42
CA VAL A 16 0.58 -2.13 -8.17
C VAL A 16 1.91 -1.44 -8.48
N LEU A 17 2.82 -1.37 -7.50
CA LEU A 17 4.09 -0.64 -7.63
C LEU A 17 5.28 -1.54 -7.98
N GLY A 18 5.12 -2.86 -7.90
CA GLY A 18 6.18 -3.85 -8.08
C GLY A 18 6.86 -4.23 -6.76
N ALA A 19 7.09 -5.53 -6.56
CA ALA A 19 7.65 -6.07 -5.32
C ALA A 19 9.04 -5.49 -4.98
N GLU A 20 9.93 -5.42 -5.97
CA GLU A 20 11.30 -4.90 -5.80
C GLU A 20 11.31 -3.43 -5.36
N TYR A 21 10.42 -2.61 -5.91
CA TYR A 21 10.29 -1.21 -5.53
C TYR A 21 9.84 -1.08 -4.07
N VAL A 22 8.83 -1.85 -3.67
CA VAL A 22 8.27 -1.80 -2.32
C VAL A 22 9.28 -2.33 -1.29
N GLU A 23 9.99 -3.42 -1.60
CA GLU A 23 11.02 -3.96 -0.72
C GLU A 23 12.16 -2.98 -0.50
N ARG A 24 12.62 -2.31 -1.57
CA ARG A 24 13.60 -1.23 -1.44
C ARG A 24 13.08 -0.10 -0.57
N SER A 25 11.83 0.33 -0.76
CA SER A 25 11.20 1.39 0.05
C SER A 25 11.11 1.02 1.52
N LEU A 26 10.81 -0.24 1.85
CA LEU A 26 10.73 -0.70 3.24
C LEU A 26 12.13 -0.87 3.85
N SER A 27 13.11 -1.35 3.09
CA SER A 27 14.50 -1.50 3.56
C SER A 27 15.20 -0.16 3.86
N GLN A 28 14.73 0.92 3.22
CA GLN A 28 15.24 2.27 3.41
C GLN A 28 14.39 3.06 4.41
N ALA A 29 13.40 2.41 5.05
CA ALA A 29 12.64 3.07 6.08
C ALA A 29 13.52 3.35 7.30
N ASP A 30 13.38 4.55 7.85
CA ASP A 30 14.11 5.01 9.03
C ASP A 30 13.14 5.33 10.16
N ASP A 31 13.66 5.67 11.35
CA ASP A 31 12.85 5.98 12.53
C ASP A 31 11.84 7.11 12.30
N PHE A 32 12.09 8.00 11.34
CA PHE A 32 11.18 9.09 11.01
C PHE A 32 10.03 8.62 10.12
N ASN A 33 10.29 7.76 9.14
CA ASN A 33 9.31 7.40 8.12
C ASN A 33 8.69 5.99 8.29
N GLN A 34 9.17 5.19 9.24
CA GLN A 34 8.68 3.83 9.47
C GLN A 34 7.17 3.83 9.79
N GLU A 35 6.72 4.68 10.71
CA GLU A 35 5.29 4.77 11.06
C GLU A 35 4.43 5.17 9.86
N LEU A 36 4.96 5.98 8.95
CA LEU A 36 4.27 6.32 7.71
C LEU A 36 4.14 5.10 6.78
N GLN A 37 5.17 4.25 6.65
CA GLN A 37 5.07 3.01 5.86
C GLN A 37 3.96 2.10 6.36
N GLU A 38 3.86 1.97 7.68
CA GLU A 38 2.85 1.16 8.35
C GLU A 38 1.43 1.68 8.08
N VAL A 39 1.21 2.99 8.26
CA VAL A 39 -0.09 3.64 7.98
C VAL A 39 -0.46 3.53 6.51
N LEU A 40 0.51 3.70 5.59
CA LEU A 40 0.28 3.54 4.16
C LEU A 40 -0.18 2.11 3.83
N ASN A 41 0.51 1.11 4.38
CA ASN A 41 0.18 -0.29 4.14
C ASN A 41 -1.20 -0.63 4.72
N GLU A 42 -1.52 -0.24 5.96
CA GLU A 42 -2.81 -0.55 6.57
C GLU A 42 -3.99 0.21 5.92
N TYR A 43 -3.89 1.53 5.83
CA TYR A 43 -5.05 2.35 5.45
C TYR A 43 -5.14 2.57 3.94
N CYS A 44 -4.08 3.09 3.32
CA CYS A 44 -4.13 3.37 1.89
C CYS A 44 -4.26 2.07 1.11
N TRP A 45 -3.31 1.15 1.30
CA TRP A 45 -3.28 -0.08 0.52
C TRP A 45 -4.20 -1.17 1.05
N GLY A 46 -4.34 -1.28 2.38
CA GLY A 46 -5.17 -2.30 3.01
C GLY A 46 -6.66 -1.97 2.93
N LYS A 47 -7.05 -0.82 3.47
CA LYS A 47 -8.46 -0.41 3.54
C LYS A 47 -9.01 0.17 2.23
N ILE A 48 -8.34 1.18 1.65
CA ILE A 48 -8.90 1.92 0.51
C ILE A 48 -8.76 1.15 -0.80
N TRP A 49 -7.58 0.58 -1.07
CA TRP A 49 -7.34 -0.19 -2.30
C TRP A 49 -8.05 -1.55 -2.35
N SER A 50 -8.38 -2.15 -1.20
CA SER A 50 -9.19 -3.39 -1.15
C SER A 50 -10.70 -3.17 -1.19
N GLY A 51 -11.16 -1.91 -1.24
CA GLY A 51 -12.59 -1.60 -1.28
C GLY A 51 -13.27 -2.04 -2.59
N ASN A 52 -14.53 -2.46 -2.51
CA ASN A 52 -15.31 -2.98 -3.64
C ASN A 52 -16.02 -1.92 -4.49
N GLY A 53 -15.93 -0.62 -4.13
CA GLY A 53 -16.63 0.45 -4.84
C GLY A 53 -16.02 0.85 -6.19
N LEU A 54 -14.75 0.53 -6.43
CA LEU A 54 -14.05 0.79 -7.69
C LEU A 54 -13.15 -0.40 -8.02
N ASP A 55 -13.07 -0.74 -9.31
CA ASP A 55 -12.12 -1.74 -9.78
C ASP A 55 -10.67 -1.22 -9.76
N ARG A 56 -9.70 -2.14 -9.90
CA ARG A 56 -8.26 -1.82 -9.87
C ARG A 56 -7.89 -0.78 -10.93
N LYS A 57 -8.44 -0.88 -12.14
CA LYS A 57 -8.11 0.00 -13.27
C LYS A 57 -8.59 1.42 -13.00
N GLN A 58 -9.81 1.57 -12.48
CA GLN A 58 -10.38 2.86 -12.09
C GLN A 58 -9.53 3.54 -11.01
N ARG A 59 -9.11 2.80 -9.98
CA ARG A 59 -8.23 3.32 -8.92
C ARG A 59 -6.89 3.79 -9.47
N SER A 60 -6.26 2.99 -10.32
CA SER A 60 -4.98 3.36 -10.94
C SER A 60 -5.10 4.61 -11.81
N ILE A 61 -6.17 4.74 -12.59
CA ILE A 61 -6.41 5.95 -13.42
C ILE A 61 -6.56 7.19 -12.53
N LEU A 62 -7.31 7.10 -11.43
CA LEU A 62 -7.49 8.24 -10.51
C LEU A 62 -6.19 8.65 -9.80
N ASN A 63 -5.28 7.71 -9.57
CA ASN A 63 -4.01 7.98 -8.89
C ASN A 63 -2.94 8.61 -9.80
N LEU A 64 -3.17 8.66 -11.12
CA LEU A 64 -2.26 9.25 -12.11
C LEU A 64 -2.61 10.70 -12.48
N GLY A 65 -3.73 11.23 -11.97
CA GLY A 65 -4.27 12.55 -12.29
C GLY A 65 -3.45 13.72 -11.76
#